data_AF-A0A0C3F682-F1
#
_entry.id   AF-A0A0C3F682-F1
#
_cell.length_a   1.000
_cell.length_b   1.000
_cell.length_c   1.000
_cell.angle_alpha   90.00
_cell.angle_beta   90.00
_cell.angle_gamma   90.00
#
_symmetry.space_group_name_H-M   'P 1'
#
loop_
_entity.id
_entity.type
_entity.pdbx_description
1 polymer ?
#
loop_
_entity_poly.entity_id
_entity_poly.type
_entity_poly.pdbx_seq_one_letter_code
_entity_poly.pdbx_strand_id
1 'polypeptide(L)'
;MLESLKPGMTIPEVVRCPDGHFQQAVYGLGPYIADYPEQLLLPCVVQDWCPKCTAQADGLDDEICGCHSWEHTDMLVEAFKLGVLWDEYGLVGM
;
A
#
# COMPACT_ATOMS: atom_id res chain seq x y z
N MET A 1 10.57 -8.72 -14.83
CA MET A 1 10.41 -8.48 -13.38
C MET A 1 9.43 -9.46 -12.71
N LEU A 2 8.48 -10.09 -13.42
CA LEU A 2 7.51 -11.05 -12.84
C LEU A 2 7.67 -12.50 -13.34
N GLU A 3 8.77 -12.81 -14.03
CA GLU A 3 9.01 -14.13 -14.65
C GLU A 3 9.04 -15.28 -13.63
N SER A 4 9.51 -15.00 -12.40
CA SER A 4 9.55 -15.98 -11.31
C SER A 4 8.17 -16.46 -10.86
N LEU A 5 7.10 -15.72 -11.14
CA LEU A 5 5.74 -16.05 -10.73
C LEU A 5 5.00 -16.93 -11.74
N LYS A 6 5.45 -16.96 -13.00
CA LYS A 6 4.79 -17.72 -14.07
C LYS A 6 4.54 -19.20 -13.77
N PRO A 7 5.46 -19.94 -13.11
CA PRO A 7 5.23 -21.34 -12.77
C PRO A 7 3.97 -21.54 -11.93
N GLY A 8 3.81 -20.77 -10.84
CA GLY A 8 2.63 -20.86 -9.95
C GLY A 8 1.33 -20.33 -10.56
N MET A 9 1.39 -19.62 -11.68
CA MET A 9 0.21 -19.18 -12.44
C MET A 9 -0.25 -20.22 -13.47
N THR A 10 0.52 -21.29 -13.69
CA THR A 10 0.24 -22.32 -14.69
C THR A 10 0.12 -23.71 -14.07
N ILE A 11 0.99 -24.02 -13.11
CA ILE A 11 1.07 -25.31 -12.42
C ILE A 11 0.49 -25.14 -11.02
N PRO A 12 -0.53 -25.92 -10.63
CA PRO A 12 -1.09 -25.83 -9.28
C PRO A 12 -0.09 -26.26 -8.21
N GLU A 13 0.00 -25.48 -7.14
CA GLU A 13 0.85 -25.76 -5.97
C GLU A 13 -0.01 -26.19 -4.77
N VAL A 14 0.49 -27.12 -3.97
CA VAL A 14 -0.20 -27.55 -2.74
C VAL A 14 0.07 -26.54 -1.63
N VAL A 15 -0.97 -25.84 -1.21
CA VAL A 15 -0.94 -24.81 -0.16
C VAL A 15 -1.79 -25.20 1.03
N ARG A 16 -1.41 -24.77 2.23
CA ARG A 16 -2.23 -24.92 3.43
C ARG A 16 -3.16 -23.70 3.54
N CYS A 17 -4.45 -23.92 3.36
CA CYS A 17 -5.47 -22.88 3.48
C CYS A 17 -5.67 -22.48 4.96
N PRO A 18 -6.21 -21.26 5.23
CA PRO A 18 -6.46 -20.79 6.60
C PRO A 18 -7.40 -21.69 7.43
N ASP A 19 -8.23 -22.50 6.76
CA ASP A 19 -9.10 -23.51 7.38
C ASP A 19 -8.34 -24.77 7.84
N GLY A 20 -7.03 -24.84 7.59
CA GLY A 20 -6.15 -25.93 7.99
C GLY A 20 -6.01 -27.06 6.97
N HIS A 21 -6.75 -27.04 5.87
CA HIS A 21 -6.70 -28.08 4.83
C HIS A 21 -5.63 -27.77 3.77
N PHE A 22 -5.11 -28.82 3.12
CA PHE A 22 -4.22 -28.67 1.97
C PHE A 22 -5.02 -28.72 0.67
N GLN A 23 -4.83 -27.71 -0.19
CA GLN A 23 -5.53 -27.59 -1.48
C GLN A 23 -4.53 -27.23 -2.58
N GLN A 24 -4.89 -27.51 -3.84
CA GLN A 24 -4.13 -27.08 -5.01
C GLN A 24 -4.57 -25.67 -5.41
N ALA A 25 -3.63 -24.73 -5.49
CA ALA A 25 -3.89 -23.35 -5.86
C ALA A 25 -3.10 -22.97 -7.13
N VAL A 26 -3.74 -22.18 -7.99
CA VAL A 26 -3.10 -21.49 -9.12
C VAL A 26 -3.23 -19.99 -8.87
N TYR A 27 -2.13 -19.26 -8.95
CA TYR A 27 -2.11 -17.83 -8.65
C TYR A 27 -2.51 -16.99 -9.87
N GLY A 28 -3.22 -15.89 -9.62
CA GLY A 28 -3.57 -14.90 -10.63
C GLY A 28 -3.05 -13.52 -10.22
N LEU A 29 -2.51 -12.77 -11.18
CA LEU A 29 -2.16 -11.36 -11.00
C LEU A 29 -3.16 -10.53 -11.77
N GLY A 30 -3.80 -9.58 -11.09
CA GLY A 30 -4.73 -8.62 -11.68
C GLY A 30 -4.49 -7.23 -11.11
N PRO A 31 -4.85 -6.17 -11.86
CA PRO A 31 -4.80 -4.83 -11.32
C PRO A 31 -5.78 -4.69 -10.16
N TYR A 32 -5.35 -4.03 -9.08
CA TYR A 32 -6.24 -3.64 -8.00
C TYR A 32 -6.94 -2.33 -8.39
N ILE A 33 -8.19 -2.46 -8.84
CA ILE A 33 -9.05 -1.33 -9.20
C ILE A 33 -10.12 -1.27 -8.12
N ALA A 34 -9.98 -0.31 -7.23
CA ALA A 34 -10.92 -0.04 -6.15
C ALA A 34 -11.31 1.44 -6.18
N ASP A 35 -12.32 1.82 -5.41
CA ASP A 35 -12.62 3.24 -5.25
C ASP A 35 -11.49 3.96 -4.50
N TYR A 36 -11.53 5.29 -4.47
CA TYR A 36 -10.43 6.06 -3.90
C TYR A 36 -10.19 5.75 -2.41
N PRO A 37 -11.21 5.69 -1.52
CA PRO A 37 -11.03 5.22 -0.15
C PRO A 37 -10.34 3.85 -0.03
N GLU A 38 -10.75 2.87 -0.83
CA GLU A 38 -10.18 1.53 -0.79
C GLU A 38 -8.75 1.49 -1.32
N GLN A 39 -8.43 2.31 -2.32
CA GLN A 39 -7.07 2.50 -2.82
C GLN A 39 -6.11 3.07 -1.77
N LEU A 40 -6.60 3.89 -0.84
CA LEU A 40 -5.79 4.51 0.23
C LEU A 40 -5.49 3.57 1.41
N LEU A 41 -6.26 2.49 1.56
CA LEU A 41 -6.01 1.48 2.58
C LEU A 41 -4.67 0.76 2.36
N LEU A 42 -4.30 0.51 1.10
CA LEU A 42 -3.06 -0.18 0.74
C LEU A 42 -1.78 0.59 1.11
N PRO A 43 -1.66 1.90 0.81
CA PRO A 43 -0.50 2.70 1.20
C PRO A 43 -0.55 3.23 2.64
N CYS A 44 -1.60 2.93 3.42
CA CYS A 44 -1.82 3.49 4.76
C CYS A 44 -1.86 5.03 4.76
N VAL A 45 -2.56 5.61 3.78
CA VAL A 45 -2.68 7.06 3.61
C VAL A 45 -4.09 7.51 3.99
N VAL A 46 -4.19 8.68 4.62
CA VAL A 46 -5.47 9.28 5.03
C VAL A 46 -6.21 9.80 3.79
N GLN A 47 -7.55 9.83 3.87
CA GLN A 47 -8.38 10.42 2.82
C GLN A 47 -7.96 11.87 2.51
N ASP A 48 -8.07 12.25 1.24
CA ASP A 48 -7.69 13.57 0.71
C ASP A 48 -6.18 13.85 0.72
N TRP A 49 -5.36 12.80 0.79
CA TRP A 49 -3.91 12.86 0.58
C TRP A 49 -3.49 12.06 -0.65
N CYS A 50 -2.36 12.45 -1.25
CA CYS A 50 -1.79 11.71 -2.36
C CYS A 50 -1.09 10.42 -1.87
N PRO A 51 -1.41 9.24 -2.41
CA PRO A 51 -0.72 8.00 -2.02
C PRO A 51 0.71 7.90 -2.55
N LYS A 52 1.15 8.85 -3.39
CA LYS A 52 2.47 8.83 -4.04
C LYS A 52 3.43 9.89 -3.49
N CYS A 53 2.93 11.02 -3.04
CA CYS A 53 3.72 12.14 -2.55
C CYS A 53 3.10 12.72 -1.29
N THR A 54 3.86 13.54 -0.56
CA THR A 54 3.43 14.17 0.69
C THR A 54 2.44 15.34 0.50
N ALA A 55 1.72 15.37 -0.62
CA ALA A 55 0.78 16.43 -0.97
C ALA A 55 -0.63 16.12 -0.46
N GLN A 56 -1.37 17.15 -0.06
CA GLN A 56 -2.82 17.09 0.06
C GLN A 56 -3.45 17.09 -1.34
N ALA A 57 -4.69 16.58 -1.44
CA ALA A 57 -5.40 16.42 -2.71
C ALA A 57 -5.66 17.75 -3.44
N ASP A 58 -5.68 18.87 -2.72
CA ASP A 58 -5.84 20.23 -3.26
C ASP A 58 -4.51 20.89 -3.68
N GLY A 59 -3.37 20.36 -3.24
CA GLY A 59 -2.02 20.89 -3.46
C GLY A 59 -1.14 20.03 -4.37
N LEU A 60 -1.72 19.21 -5.26
CA LEU A 60 -0.96 18.28 -6.10
C LEU A 60 0.01 18.97 -7.08
N ASP A 61 -0.25 20.22 -7.43
CA ASP A 61 0.58 21.03 -8.33
C ASP A 61 1.69 21.80 -7.59
N ASP A 62 1.79 21.66 -6.27
CA ASP A 62 2.81 22.35 -5.48
C ASP A 62 4.20 21.75 -5.74
N GLU A 63 5.15 22.61 -6.12
CA GLU A 63 6.51 22.25 -6.51
C GLU A 63 7.36 21.64 -5.36
N ILE A 64 6.82 21.63 -4.12
CA ILE A 64 7.52 21.26 -2.88
C ILE A 64 7.19 19.81 -2.44
N CYS A 65 6.30 19.09 -3.13
CA CYS A 65 5.86 17.77 -2.68
C CYS A 65 6.82 16.64 -3.13
N GLY A 66 7.52 16.05 -2.15
CA GLY A 66 8.38 14.88 -2.35
C GLY A 66 7.58 13.58 -2.42
N CYS A 67 8.10 12.58 -3.14
CA CYS A 67 7.53 11.22 -3.11
C CYS A 67 7.60 10.63 -1.71
N HIS A 68 6.62 9.80 -1.32
CA HIS A 68 6.77 8.97 -0.15
C HIS A 68 7.94 8.01 -0.36
N SER A 69 8.91 8.04 0.55
CA SER A 69 9.93 7.02 0.69
C SER A 69 9.73 6.29 2.01
N TRP A 70 10.06 5.00 2.04
CA TRP A 70 10.05 4.22 3.28
C TRP A 70 10.88 4.90 4.38
N GLU A 71 12.07 5.40 4.02
CA GLU A 71 12.94 6.12 4.95
C GLU A 71 12.27 7.36 5.56
N HIS A 72 11.53 8.15 4.76
CA HIS A 72 10.81 9.31 5.27
C HIS A 72 9.65 8.90 6.18
N THR A 73 8.86 7.91 5.76
CA THR A 73 7.74 7.40 6.57
C THR A 73 8.21 6.83 7.91
N ASP A 74 9.28 6.03 7.92
CA ASP A 74 9.83 5.44 9.14
C ASP A 74 10.32 6.53 10.10
N MET A 75 11.04 7.54 9.61
CA MET A 75 11.48 8.67 10.42
C MET A 75 10.30 9.43 11.05
N LEU A 76 9.21 9.63 10.29
CA LEU A 76 8.02 10.31 10.80
C LEU A 76 7.33 9.49 11.89
N VAL A 77 7.19 8.17 11.68
CA VAL A 77 6.57 7.26 12.64
C VAL A 77 7.35 7.20 13.95
N GLU A 78 8.68 7.25 13.90
CA GLU A 78 9.52 7.32 15.10
C GLU A 78 9.45 8.68 15.82
N ALA A 79 9.33 9.78 15.06
CA ALA A 79 9.39 11.13 15.60
C ALA A 79 8.06 11.64 16.16
N PHE A 80 6.92 11.20 15.60
CA PHE A 80 5.63 11.81 15.85
C PHE A 80 4.59 10.85 16.45
N LYS A 81 3.62 11.43 17.16
CA LYS A 81 2.44 10.69 17.66
C LYS A 81 1.43 10.49 16.53
N LEU A 82 0.60 9.46 16.67
CA LEU A 82 -0.46 9.10 15.70
C LEU A 82 -1.33 10.27 15.23
N GLY A 83 -1.70 11.19 16.13
CA GLY A 83 -2.51 12.35 15.75
C GLY A 83 -1.77 13.30 14.79
N VAL A 84 -0.49 13.56 15.03
CA VAL A 84 0.33 14.42 14.16
C VAL A 84 0.57 13.75 12.82
N LEU A 85 0.82 12.43 12.82
CA LEU A 85 0.96 11.66 11.57
C LEU A 85 -0.30 11.72 10.71
N TRP A 86 -1.47 11.65 11.35
CA TRP A 86 -2.76 11.72 10.67
C TRP A 86 -3.02 13.12 10.10
N ASP A 87 -2.90 14.14 10.93
CA ASP A 87 -3.34 15.50 10.59
C ASP A 87 -2.33 16.25 9.69
N GLU A 88 -1.02 16.08 9.92
CA GLU A 88 0.02 16.86 9.24
C GLU A 88 0.72 16.10 8.11
N TYR A 89 0.70 14.76 8.13
CA TYR A 89 1.44 13.93 7.18
C TYR A 89 0.56 12.97 6.39
N GLY A 90 -0.74 12.88 6.69
CA GLY A 90 -1.67 12.00 5.99
C GLY A 90 -1.33 10.52 6.13
N LEU A 91 -0.67 10.12 7.21
CA LEU A 91 -0.25 8.74 7.46
C LEU A 91 -1.12 8.08 8.53
N VAL A 92 -1.67 6.91 8.21
CA VAL A 92 -2.28 6.03 9.18
C VAL A 92 -1.14 5.33 9.91
N GLY A 93 -0.90 5.67 11.18
CA GLY A 93 0.19 5.08 11.94
C GLY A 93 0.10 3.56 11.95
N MET A 94 1.19 2.93 11.53
CA MET A 94 1.31 1.49 11.30
C MET A 94 1.76 0.75 12.56
#